data_AF-A0AA95N1B1-F1
#
_entry.id   AF-A0AA95N1B1-F1
#
_cell.length_a   1.000
_cell.length_b   1.000
_cell.length_c   1.000
_cell.angle_alpha   90.00
_cell.angle_beta   90.00
_cell.angle_gamma   90.00
#
_symmetry.space_group_name_H-M   'P 1'
#
loop_
_entity.id
_entity.type
_entity.pdbx_description
1 polymer ?
#
loop_
_entity_poly.entity_id
_entity_poly.type
_entity_poly.pdbx_seq_one_letter_code
_entity_poly.pdbx_strand_id
1 'polypeptide(L)'
;MTDTKKEEYISSYISKLLRKKFGRGPRNCQTTISQNYLVTYIGGFLSPMEDILLQHGQSKYVDHARNVIITHLLDEIKGVIKITFDVEVEENYHDWNFPNNSGILIFVLDTEAGQRIKPDIDTQKLELEVGRISLLVEKVPDKIITCPISPSIFLIERRGILIQIEKALIDKGFENELRFTKDELEKSYFHRYGRFEDIFHKSVRDIFIDWNFKEDKSLMAFTLNS
;
A
#
# COMPACT_ATOMS: atom_id res chain seq x y z
N MET A 1 -7.04 20.86 -16.38
CA MET A 1 -7.30 19.42 -16.57
C MET A 1 -8.19 18.98 -15.42
N THR A 2 -9.29 18.27 -15.65
CA THR A 2 -10.11 17.72 -14.54
C THR A 2 -9.31 16.68 -13.76
N ASP A 3 -9.64 16.45 -12.49
CA ASP A 3 -8.93 15.49 -11.64
C ASP A 3 -8.92 14.09 -12.27
N THR A 4 -10.04 13.65 -12.85
CA THR A 4 -10.14 12.38 -13.59
C THR A 4 -9.12 12.28 -14.73
N LYS A 5 -8.90 13.36 -15.49
CA LYS A 5 -7.91 13.36 -16.58
C LYS A 5 -6.47 13.34 -16.04
N LYS A 6 -6.22 13.94 -14.88
CA LYS A 6 -4.92 13.86 -14.19
C LYS A 6 -4.66 12.45 -13.67
N GLU A 7 -5.64 11.81 -13.04
CA GLU A 7 -5.58 10.42 -12.58
C GLU A 7 -5.32 9.45 -13.73
N GLU A 8 -6.05 9.58 -14.86
CA GLU A 8 -5.84 8.78 -16.07
C GLU A 8 -4.43 8.96 -16.64
N TYR A 9 -3.92 10.19 -16.64
CA TYR A 9 -2.56 10.49 -17.08
C TYR A 9 -1.51 9.79 -16.21
N ILE A 10 -1.61 9.90 -14.88
CA ILE A 10 -0.71 9.20 -13.95
C ILE A 10 -0.79 7.68 -14.15
N SER A 11 -1.99 7.13 -14.26
CA SER A 11 -2.21 5.69 -14.48
C SER A 11 -1.52 5.18 -15.76
N SER A 12 -1.66 5.95 -16.86
CA SER A 12 -1.02 5.66 -18.13
C SER A 12 0.50 5.76 -18.05
N TYR A 13 1.01 6.80 -17.37
CA TYR A 13 2.43 7.01 -17.17
C TYR A 13 3.07 5.86 -16.37
N ILE A 14 2.51 5.52 -15.21
CA ILE A 14 2.99 4.41 -14.36
C ILE A 14 2.96 3.09 -15.15
N SER A 15 1.88 2.81 -15.89
CA SER A 15 1.78 1.60 -16.72
C SER A 15 2.90 1.51 -17.77
N LYS A 16 3.24 2.63 -18.42
CA LYS A 16 4.33 2.70 -19.40
C LYS A 16 5.69 2.55 -18.74
N LEU A 17 5.89 3.18 -17.58
CA LEU A 17 7.13 3.12 -16.83
C LEU A 17 7.42 1.69 -16.35
N LEU A 18 6.44 1.03 -15.75
CA LEU A 18 6.52 -0.39 -15.37
C LEU A 18 6.83 -1.27 -16.57
N ARG A 19 6.15 -1.08 -17.70
CA ARG A 19 6.43 -1.81 -18.95
C ARG A 19 7.86 -1.63 -19.44
N LYS A 20 8.36 -0.41 -19.42
CA LYS A 20 9.72 -0.07 -19.86
C LYS A 20 10.78 -0.75 -18.99
N LYS A 21 10.55 -0.83 -17.68
CA LYS A 21 11.55 -1.28 -16.70
C LYS A 21 11.49 -2.79 -16.41
N PHE A 22 10.30 -3.38 -16.44
CA PHE A 22 10.08 -4.81 -16.20
C PHE A 22 9.86 -5.62 -17.49
N GLY A 23 9.83 -4.98 -18.67
CA GLY A 23 9.57 -5.63 -19.96
C GLY A 23 8.09 -6.02 -20.18
N ARG A 24 7.23 -5.90 -19.17
CA ARG A 24 5.79 -6.11 -19.25
C ARG A 24 5.03 -5.02 -18.49
N GLY A 25 3.87 -4.62 -18.99
CA GLY A 25 2.98 -3.71 -18.26
C GLY A 25 1.98 -4.47 -17.40
N PRO A 26 1.32 -3.78 -16.46
CA PRO A 26 0.17 -4.34 -15.76
C PRO A 26 -1.03 -4.50 -16.72
N ARG A 27 -1.98 -5.37 -16.37
CA ARG A 27 -3.25 -5.55 -17.08
C ARG A 27 -4.20 -4.39 -16.79
N ASN A 28 -4.23 -3.94 -15.54
CA ASN A 28 -4.95 -2.74 -15.13
C ASN A 28 -4.06 -1.90 -14.21
N CYS A 29 -4.26 -0.59 -14.27
CA CYS A 29 -3.56 0.38 -13.45
C CYS A 29 -4.53 1.56 -13.30
N GLN A 30 -4.93 1.86 -12.07
CA GLN A 30 -5.91 2.89 -11.80
C GLN A 30 -5.42 3.74 -10.65
N THR A 31 -5.33 5.04 -10.90
CA THR A 31 -4.99 6.05 -9.90
C THR A 31 -6.25 6.73 -9.42
N THR A 32 -6.30 6.99 -8.12
CA THR A 32 -7.36 7.76 -7.48
C THR A 32 -6.73 8.75 -6.51
N ILE A 33 -7.20 9.99 -6.53
CA ILE A 33 -6.79 11.03 -5.60
C ILE A 33 -7.94 11.38 -4.66
N SER A 34 -7.67 11.38 -3.36
CA SER A 34 -8.61 11.85 -2.35
C SER A 34 -7.87 12.57 -1.24
N GLN A 35 -8.31 13.79 -0.91
CA GLN A 35 -7.62 14.67 0.01
C GLN A 35 -6.14 14.80 -0.36
N ASN A 36 -5.23 14.49 0.56
CA ASN A 36 -3.79 14.50 0.37
C ASN A 36 -3.21 13.11 0.06
N TYR A 37 -4.03 12.17 -0.45
CA TYR A 37 -3.57 10.85 -0.86
C TYR A 37 -3.78 10.64 -2.36
N LEU A 38 -2.73 10.18 -3.04
CA LEU A 38 -2.81 9.63 -4.38
C LEU A 38 -2.47 8.15 -4.31
N VAL A 39 -3.40 7.30 -4.77
CA VAL A 39 -3.28 5.85 -4.68
C VAL A 39 -3.38 5.25 -6.08
N THR A 40 -2.41 4.44 -6.47
CA THR A 40 -2.44 3.68 -7.71
C THR A 40 -2.57 2.19 -7.39
N TYR A 41 -3.70 1.60 -7.74
CA TYR A 41 -3.91 0.16 -7.73
C TYR A 41 -3.42 -0.44 -9.06
N ILE A 42 -2.70 -1.56 -8.97
CA ILE A 42 -2.06 -2.24 -10.11
C ILE A 42 -2.51 -3.70 -10.10
N GLY A 43 -2.98 -4.22 -11.22
CA GLY A 43 -3.41 -5.61 -11.35
C GLY A 43 -2.85 -6.29 -12.59
N GLY A 44 -2.54 -7.58 -12.45
CA GLY A 44 -1.96 -8.40 -13.51
C GLY A 44 -0.52 -8.03 -13.87
N PHE A 45 0.33 -7.83 -12.87
CA PHE A 45 1.71 -7.36 -13.03
C PHE A 45 2.80 -8.39 -12.66
N LEU A 46 2.48 -9.68 -12.59
CA LEU A 46 3.45 -10.75 -12.31
C LEU A 46 4.07 -11.32 -13.59
N SER A 47 5.39 -11.22 -13.78
CA SER A 47 6.10 -11.79 -14.94
C SER A 47 6.21 -13.32 -14.88
N PRO A 48 6.39 -14.00 -16.02
CA PRO A 48 6.57 -15.46 -16.04
C PRO A 48 7.78 -15.94 -15.21
N MET A 49 8.86 -15.16 -15.19
CA MET A 49 10.04 -15.49 -14.38
C MET A 49 9.74 -15.39 -12.88
N GLU A 50 9.08 -14.31 -12.46
CA GLU A 50 8.69 -14.14 -11.05
C GLU A 50 7.70 -15.23 -10.62
N ASP A 51 6.76 -15.63 -11.49
CA ASP A 51 5.81 -16.71 -11.21
C ASP A 51 6.53 -18.05 -10.94
N ILE A 52 7.52 -18.41 -11.77
CA ILE A 52 8.34 -19.62 -11.54
C ILE A 52 9.08 -19.52 -10.21
N LEU A 53 9.69 -18.38 -9.89
CA LEU A 53 10.41 -18.18 -8.63
C LEU A 53 9.50 -18.33 -7.42
N LEU A 54 8.31 -17.74 -7.46
CA LEU A 54 7.31 -17.84 -6.40
C LEU A 54 6.86 -19.30 -6.16
N GLN A 55 6.63 -20.06 -7.24
CA GLN A 55 6.27 -21.47 -7.15
C GLN A 55 7.36 -22.34 -6.48
N HIS A 56 8.62 -21.88 -6.50
CA HIS A 56 9.75 -22.54 -5.85
C HIS A 56 10.14 -21.91 -4.51
N GLY A 57 9.22 -21.16 -3.87
CA GLY A 57 9.42 -20.59 -2.55
C GLY A 57 10.46 -19.45 -2.51
N GLN A 58 10.76 -18.82 -3.64
CA GLN A 58 11.75 -17.75 -3.75
C GLN A 58 11.12 -16.34 -3.59
N SER A 59 10.02 -16.22 -2.83
CA SER A 59 9.29 -14.96 -2.64
C SER A 59 10.20 -13.82 -2.20
N LYS A 60 11.05 -14.05 -1.19
CA LYS A 60 12.02 -13.08 -0.68
C LYS A 60 12.88 -12.44 -1.78
N TYR A 61 13.31 -13.22 -2.79
CA TYR A 61 14.13 -12.69 -3.87
C TYR A 61 13.31 -11.89 -4.88
N VAL A 62 12.07 -12.31 -5.16
CA VAL A 62 11.14 -11.57 -6.01
C VAL A 62 10.79 -10.23 -5.36
N ASP A 63 10.46 -10.22 -4.07
CA ASP A 63 10.20 -9.01 -3.30
C ASP A 63 11.39 -8.07 -3.29
N HIS A 64 12.58 -8.59 -3.02
CA HIS A 64 13.80 -7.79 -3.02
C HIS A 64 14.06 -7.15 -4.38
N ALA A 65 13.96 -7.93 -5.47
CA ALA A 65 14.17 -7.42 -6.83
C ALA A 65 13.14 -6.33 -7.18
N ARG A 66 11.86 -6.54 -6.84
CA ARG A 66 10.82 -5.51 -7.03
C ARG A 66 11.12 -4.27 -6.23
N ASN A 67 11.47 -4.40 -4.95
CA ASN A 67 11.73 -3.27 -4.07
C ASN A 67 12.83 -2.37 -4.65
N VAL A 68 13.95 -2.97 -5.10
CA VAL A 68 15.06 -2.23 -5.73
C VAL A 68 14.60 -1.45 -6.95
N ILE A 69 13.84 -2.10 -7.85
CA ILE A 69 13.39 -1.45 -9.08
C ILE A 69 12.35 -0.36 -8.77
N ILE A 70 11.32 -0.69 -7.97
CA ILE A 70 10.21 0.21 -7.65
C ILE A 70 10.70 1.44 -6.91
N THR A 71 11.59 1.30 -5.92
CA THR A 71 12.19 2.44 -5.22
C THR A 71 12.79 3.45 -6.20
N HIS A 72 13.51 2.97 -7.22
CA HIS A 72 14.05 3.84 -8.27
C HIS A 72 12.95 4.49 -9.14
N LEU A 73 11.84 3.79 -9.40
CA LEU A 73 10.72 4.36 -10.18
C LEU A 73 9.91 5.39 -9.41
N LEU A 74 9.81 5.26 -8.09
CA LEU A 74 9.05 6.18 -7.24
C LEU A 74 9.58 7.61 -7.37
N ASP A 75 10.89 7.81 -7.49
CA ASP A 75 11.46 9.16 -7.68
C ASP A 75 11.02 9.79 -9.01
N GLU A 76 10.94 9.00 -10.08
CA GLU A 76 10.43 9.47 -11.38
C GLU A 76 8.92 9.80 -11.29
N ILE A 77 8.15 8.93 -10.63
CA ILE A 77 6.70 9.08 -10.45
C ILE A 77 6.38 10.33 -9.61
N LYS A 78 7.12 10.58 -8.53
CA LYS A 78 6.99 11.80 -7.71
C LYS A 78 7.14 13.06 -8.54
N GLY A 79 8.15 13.11 -9.42
CA GLY A 79 8.35 14.24 -10.33
C GLY A 79 7.15 14.49 -11.24
N VAL A 80 6.53 13.43 -11.75
CA VAL A 80 5.33 13.54 -12.59
C VAL A 80 4.09 13.95 -11.78
N ILE A 81 3.91 13.42 -10.57
CA ILE A 81 2.83 13.84 -9.66
C ILE A 81 2.94 15.34 -9.39
N LYS A 82 4.14 15.81 -9.03
CA LYS A 82 4.41 17.23 -8.78
C LYS A 82 4.01 18.12 -9.93
N ILE A 83 4.45 17.80 -11.15
CA ILE A 83 4.10 18.59 -12.34
C ILE A 83 2.59 18.53 -12.65
N THR A 84 1.95 17.38 -12.43
CA THR A 84 0.55 17.15 -12.82
C THR A 84 -0.43 17.80 -11.84
N PHE A 85 -0.12 17.74 -10.55
CA PHE A 85 -1.00 18.19 -9.46
C PHE A 85 -0.58 19.50 -8.80
N ASP A 86 0.65 19.98 -9.07
CA ASP A 86 1.24 21.17 -8.43
C ASP A 86 1.35 21.03 -6.90
N VAL A 87 1.86 19.87 -6.47
CA VAL A 87 2.01 19.45 -5.06
C VAL A 87 3.35 18.76 -4.84
N GLU A 88 3.81 18.68 -3.59
CA GLU A 88 4.95 17.84 -3.24
C GLU A 88 4.49 16.48 -2.69
N VAL A 89 5.33 15.45 -2.85
CA VAL A 89 5.13 14.14 -2.25
C VAL A 89 6.01 14.03 -1.01
N GLU A 90 5.41 14.01 0.17
CA GLU A 90 6.12 13.92 1.46
C GLU A 90 6.51 12.48 1.78
N GLU A 91 5.61 11.53 1.52
CA GLU A 91 5.80 10.12 1.82
C GLU A 91 5.31 9.27 0.66
N ASN A 92 5.90 8.08 0.51
CA ASN A 92 5.49 7.11 -0.49
C ASN A 92 5.60 5.70 0.11
N TYR A 93 4.67 4.85 -0.30
CA TYR A 93 4.55 3.49 0.17
C TYR A 93 4.21 2.59 -1.01
N HIS A 94 4.65 1.34 -0.97
CA HIS A 94 4.26 0.37 -1.98
C HIS A 94 4.22 -1.04 -1.42
N ASP A 95 3.33 -1.84 -1.98
CA ASP A 95 3.20 -3.23 -1.59
C ASP A 95 2.63 -4.08 -2.72
N TRP A 96 2.89 -5.39 -2.66
CA TRP A 96 2.53 -6.37 -3.67
C TRP A 96 1.85 -7.58 -3.03
N ASN A 97 0.79 -8.06 -3.67
CA ASN A 97 0.12 -9.30 -3.32
C ASN A 97 0.23 -10.25 -4.51
N PHE A 98 1.22 -11.15 -4.46
CA PHE A 98 1.47 -12.09 -5.55
C PHE A 98 0.34 -13.10 -5.78
N PRO A 99 -0.27 -13.69 -4.73
CA PRO A 99 -1.43 -14.57 -4.92
C PRO A 99 -2.55 -13.94 -5.76
N ASN A 100 -2.85 -12.66 -5.52
CA ASN A 100 -3.87 -11.92 -6.28
C ASN A 100 -3.33 -11.22 -7.53
N ASN A 101 -2.02 -11.32 -7.78
CA ASN A 101 -1.32 -10.67 -8.87
C ASN A 101 -1.63 -9.15 -8.92
N SER A 102 -1.55 -8.51 -7.76
CA SER A 102 -1.92 -7.12 -7.54
C SER A 102 -0.82 -6.36 -6.79
N GLY A 103 -0.91 -5.05 -6.79
CA GLY A 103 -0.03 -4.17 -6.04
C GLY A 103 -0.64 -2.79 -5.87
N ILE A 104 -0.03 -2.02 -4.98
CA ILE A 104 -0.46 -0.67 -4.69
C ILE A 104 0.75 0.26 -4.57
N LEU A 105 0.60 1.47 -5.06
CA LEU A 105 1.48 2.60 -4.76
C LEU A 105 0.63 3.65 -4.05
N ILE A 106 1.13 4.20 -2.95
CA ILE A 106 0.45 5.23 -2.17
C ILE A 106 1.41 6.39 -2.01
N PHE A 107 0.93 7.59 -2.27
CA PHE A 107 1.68 8.84 -2.13
C PHE A 107 0.91 9.76 -1.18
N VAL A 108 1.60 10.24 -0.15
CA VAL A 108 1.09 11.27 0.77
C VAL A 108 1.60 12.61 0.29
N LEU A 109 0.67 13.52 0.04
CA LEU A 109 0.90 14.84 -0.51
C LEU A 109 0.99 15.88 0.60
N ASP A 110 1.76 16.94 0.37
CA ASP A 110 1.90 18.07 1.30
C ASP A 110 0.60 18.87 1.48
N THR A 111 -0.27 18.82 0.47
CA THR A 111 -1.53 19.56 0.40
C THR A 111 -2.67 18.70 -0.15
N GLU A 112 -3.92 19.06 0.18
CA GLU A 112 -5.09 18.37 -0.38
C GLU A 112 -5.24 18.70 -1.88
N ALA A 113 -5.20 17.67 -2.72
CA ALA A 113 -5.35 17.78 -4.17
C ALA A 113 -6.53 16.97 -4.74
N GLY A 114 -7.18 16.13 -3.92
CA GLY A 114 -8.37 15.36 -4.27
C GLY A 114 -9.58 15.70 -3.41
N GLN A 115 -10.77 15.35 -3.90
CA GLN A 115 -12.00 15.53 -3.13
C GLN A 115 -12.06 14.58 -1.94
N ARG A 116 -12.64 15.04 -0.83
CA ARG A 116 -12.88 14.19 0.34
C ARG A 116 -14.01 13.20 0.04
N ILE A 117 -13.73 11.91 0.18
CA ILE A 117 -14.73 10.86 0.10
C ILE A 117 -15.34 10.64 1.48
N LYS A 118 -16.66 10.61 1.56
CA LYS A 118 -17.36 10.18 2.78
C LYS A 118 -17.42 8.65 2.80
N PRO A 119 -16.97 8.01 3.89
CA PRO A 119 -17.10 6.57 4.02
C PRO A 119 -18.57 6.18 4.13
N ASP A 120 -18.94 5.04 3.54
CA ASP A 120 -20.24 4.39 3.70
C ASP A 120 -20.19 3.24 4.73
N ILE A 121 -19.21 3.30 5.63
CA ILE A 121 -18.94 2.28 6.64
C ILE A 121 -18.74 2.94 8.00
N ASP A 122 -18.86 2.14 9.06
CA ASP A 122 -18.44 2.54 10.40
C ASP A 122 -16.91 2.50 10.51
N THR A 123 -16.27 3.66 10.33
CA THR A 123 -14.80 3.77 10.40
C THR A 123 -14.27 3.50 11.80
N GLN A 124 -15.03 3.78 12.87
CA GLN A 124 -14.60 3.49 14.23
C GLN A 124 -14.56 1.98 14.46
N LYS A 125 -15.57 1.25 13.97
CA LYS A 125 -15.57 -0.21 14.02
C LYS A 125 -14.40 -0.81 13.24
N LEU A 126 -14.06 -0.23 12.07
CA LEU A 126 -12.88 -0.63 11.30
C LEU A 126 -11.58 -0.40 12.09
N GLU A 127 -11.41 0.77 12.67
CA GLU A 127 -10.22 1.14 13.47
C GLU A 127 -10.07 0.22 14.69
N LEU A 128 -11.16 -0.09 15.37
CA LEU A 128 -11.17 -1.04 16.50
C LEU A 128 -10.78 -2.45 16.07
N GLU A 129 -11.28 -2.93 14.92
CA GLU A 129 -10.92 -4.26 14.40
C GLU A 129 -9.46 -4.32 13.97
N VAL A 130 -8.94 -3.26 13.33
CA VAL A 130 -7.51 -3.14 13.01
C VAL A 130 -6.67 -3.15 14.29
N GLY A 131 -7.07 -2.38 15.31
CA GLY A 131 -6.39 -2.35 16.60
C GLY A 131 -6.39 -3.71 17.31
N ARG A 132 -7.52 -4.44 17.25
CA ARG A 132 -7.65 -5.78 17.83
C ARG A 132 -6.69 -6.77 17.19
N ILE A 133 -6.56 -6.77 15.85
CA ILE A 133 -5.64 -7.68 15.15
C ILE A 133 -4.20 -7.27 15.37
N SER A 134 -3.90 -5.96 15.35
CA SER A 134 -2.57 -5.42 15.67
C SER A 134 -2.10 -5.86 17.06
N LEU A 135 -2.99 -5.91 18.05
CA LEU A 135 -2.69 -6.45 19.38
C LEU A 135 -2.32 -7.94 19.37
N LEU A 136 -2.89 -8.73 18.46
CA LEU A 136 -2.55 -10.16 18.35
C LEU A 136 -1.16 -10.38 17.73
N VAL A 137 -0.70 -9.44 16.92
CA VAL A 137 0.59 -9.52 16.23
C VAL A 137 1.71 -8.88 17.07
N GLU A 138 1.41 -7.76 17.74
CA GLU A 138 2.42 -6.91 18.36
C GLU A 138 1.83 -6.07 19.51
N LYS A 139 1.24 -4.91 19.20
CA LYS A 139 0.54 -4.04 20.15
C LYS A 139 -0.57 -3.25 19.44
N VAL A 140 -1.44 -2.61 20.21
CA VAL A 140 -2.38 -1.63 19.68
C VAL A 140 -1.60 -0.39 19.24
N PRO A 141 -1.80 0.13 18.01
CA PRO A 141 -1.21 1.40 17.58
C PRO A 141 -1.68 2.54 18.48
N ASP A 142 -0.79 3.47 18.80
CA ASP A 142 -1.12 4.66 19.59
C ASP A 142 -2.16 5.54 18.86
N LYS A 143 -2.17 5.50 17.53
CA LYS A 143 -3.19 6.16 16.69
C LYS A 143 -3.54 5.30 15.48
N ILE A 144 -4.84 5.22 15.17
CA ILE A 144 -5.37 4.62 13.94
C ILE A 144 -6.30 5.66 13.29
N ILE A 145 -6.15 5.88 11.98
CA ILE A 145 -6.98 6.82 11.22
C ILE A 145 -7.40 6.15 9.91
N THR A 146 -8.71 6.11 9.64
CA THR A 146 -9.24 5.66 8.35
C THR A 146 -9.37 6.83 7.38
N CYS A 147 -8.79 6.68 6.19
CA CYS A 147 -8.85 7.62 5.07
C CYS A 147 -9.51 6.93 3.86
N PRO A 148 -10.79 7.19 3.58
CA PRO A 148 -11.47 6.63 2.41
C PRO A 148 -10.92 7.27 1.12
N ILE A 149 -10.55 6.44 0.15
CA ILE A 149 -9.99 6.91 -1.14
C ILE A 149 -11.02 6.80 -2.25
N SER A 150 -11.78 5.71 -2.24
CA SER A 150 -12.88 5.45 -3.17
C SER A 150 -13.87 4.49 -2.50
N PRO A 151 -15.03 4.21 -3.13
CA PRO A 151 -15.96 3.19 -2.62
C PRO A 151 -15.37 1.77 -2.52
N SER A 152 -14.20 1.52 -3.13
CA SER A 152 -13.52 0.22 -3.12
C SER A 152 -12.11 0.26 -2.52
N ILE A 153 -11.61 1.42 -2.07
CA ILE A 153 -10.26 1.56 -1.52
C ILE A 153 -10.31 2.39 -0.24
N PHE A 154 -9.80 1.81 0.85
CA PHE A 154 -9.66 2.45 2.15
C PHE A 154 -8.21 2.39 2.60
N LEU A 155 -7.64 3.53 2.98
CA LEU A 155 -6.35 3.57 3.67
C LEU A 155 -6.56 3.63 5.17
N ILE A 156 -5.69 2.97 5.91
CA ILE A 156 -5.61 3.05 7.36
C ILE A 156 -4.18 3.46 7.72
N GLU A 157 -4.06 4.64 8.30
CA GLU A 157 -2.82 5.09 8.91
C GLU A 157 -2.74 4.55 10.34
N ARG A 158 -1.63 3.92 10.67
CA ARG A 158 -1.32 3.42 12.02
C ARG A 158 -0.02 4.07 12.48
N ARG A 159 0.02 4.61 13.70
CA ARG A 159 1.23 5.21 14.29
C ARG A 159 1.53 4.66 15.67
N GLY A 160 2.81 4.66 16.04
CA GLY A 160 3.28 4.27 17.36
C GLY A 160 2.98 2.80 17.60
N ILE A 161 3.57 1.93 16.78
CA ILE A 161 3.32 0.49 16.78
C ILE A 161 4.58 -0.22 17.27
N LEU A 162 5.75 0.18 16.78
CA LEU A 162 7.03 -0.49 17.05
C LEU A 162 7.31 -0.65 18.55
N ILE A 163 7.66 -1.87 18.94
CA ILE A 163 8.10 -2.22 20.29
C ILE A 163 9.63 -2.14 20.44
N GLN A 164 10.11 -2.20 21.68
CA GLN A 164 11.52 -1.93 22.01
C GLN A 164 12.50 -2.88 21.30
N ILE A 165 12.13 -4.15 21.13
CA ILE A 165 13.00 -5.12 20.46
C ILE A 165 13.15 -4.82 18.96
N GLU A 166 12.08 -4.35 18.30
CA GLU A 166 12.12 -3.99 16.88
C GLU A 166 12.95 -2.73 16.66
N LYS A 167 12.80 -1.72 17.54
CA LYS A 167 13.64 -0.52 17.53
C LYS A 167 15.11 -0.89 17.64
N ALA A 168 15.45 -1.79 18.57
CA ALA A 168 16.82 -2.30 18.72
C ALA A 168 17.33 -3.12 17.51
N LEU A 169 16.45 -3.80 16.77
CA LEU A 169 16.81 -4.51 15.53
C LEU A 169 17.12 -3.51 14.40
N ILE A 170 16.28 -2.48 14.24
CA ILE A 170 16.48 -1.40 13.27
C ILE A 170 17.81 -0.69 13.54
N ASP A 171 18.09 -0.31 14.79
CA ASP A 171 19.34 0.35 15.19
C ASP A 171 20.60 -0.48 14.89
N LYS A 172 20.47 -1.81 14.83
CA LYS A 172 21.55 -2.74 14.49
C LYS A 172 21.66 -3.05 12.99
N GLY A 173 20.81 -2.44 12.16
CA GLY A 173 20.81 -2.64 10.71
C GLY A 173 20.01 -3.85 10.22
N PHE A 174 19.19 -4.48 11.07
CA PHE A 174 18.32 -5.61 10.70
C PHE A 174 16.95 -5.16 10.17
N GLU A 175 16.88 -3.96 9.57
CA GLU A 175 15.63 -3.37 9.09
C GLU A 175 14.98 -4.23 7.99
N ASN A 176 15.77 -4.77 7.06
CA ASN A 176 15.24 -5.53 5.92
C ASN A 176 14.64 -6.87 6.37
N GLU A 177 15.33 -7.59 7.27
CA GLU A 177 14.83 -8.81 7.87
C GLU A 177 13.55 -8.56 8.66
N LEU A 178 13.54 -7.49 9.47
CA LEU A 178 12.35 -7.10 10.21
C LEU A 178 11.19 -6.77 9.27
N ARG A 179 11.41 -5.95 8.23
CA ARG A 179 10.38 -5.57 7.24
C ARG A 179 9.73 -6.79 6.61
N PHE A 180 10.55 -7.70 6.09
CA PHE A 180 10.08 -8.91 5.41
C PHE A 180 9.27 -9.80 6.35
N THR A 181 9.81 -10.12 7.53
CA THR A 181 9.13 -11.01 8.48
C THR A 181 7.86 -10.39 9.05
N LYS A 182 7.87 -9.07 9.30
CA LYS A 182 6.73 -8.34 9.83
C LYS A 182 5.59 -8.26 8.81
N ASP A 183 5.91 -7.96 7.55
CA ASP A 183 4.93 -7.90 6.47
C ASP A 183 4.17 -9.23 6.30
N GLU A 184 4.89 -10.35 6.20
CA GLU A 184 4.28 -11.67 6.08
C GLU A 184 3.38 -12.01 7.29
N LEU A 185 3.86 -11.69 8.50
CA LEU A 185 3.14 -11.97 9.74
C LEU A 185 1.86 -11.14 9.84
N GLU A 186 1.95 -9.82 9.65
CA GLU A 186 0.81 -8.91 9.73
C GLU A 186 -0.27 -9.31 8.73
N LYS A 187 0.08 -9.43 7.44
CA LYS A 187 -0.88 -9.82 6.39
C LYS A 187 -1.55 -11.15 6.72
N SER A 188 -0.79 -12.14 7.17
CA SER A 188 -1.35 -13.45 7.57
C SER A 188 -2.43 -13.32 8.65
N TYR A 189 -2.17 -12.51 9.67
CA TYR A 189 -3.12 -12.31 10.77
C TYR A 189 -4.34 -11.50 10.34
N PHE A 190 -4.13 -10.44 9.55
CA PHE A 190 -5.22 -9.64 9.01
C PHE A 190 -6.15 -10.47 8.11
N HIS A 191 -5.60 -11.32 7.24
CA HIS A 191 -6.41 -12.22 6.42
C HIS A 191 -7.13 -13.31 7.22
N ARG A 192 -6.47 -13.89 8.23
CA ARG A 192 -7.03 -15.04 8.97
C ARG A 192 -8.04 -14.65 10.04
N TYR A 193 -7.76 -13.57 10.77
CA TYR A 193 -8.52 -13.22 11.97
C TYR A 193 -9.40 -11.99 11.78
N GLY A 194 -9.28 -11.28 10.65
CA GLY A 194 -10.06 -10.08 10.39
C GLY A 194 -11.51 -10.36 10.02
N ARG A 195 -12.43 -9.65 10.67
CA ARG A 195 -13.87 -9.68 10.41
C ARG A 195 -14.30 -8.50 9.55
N PHE A 196 -13.56 -8.27 8.47
CA PHE A 196 -13.69 -7.06 7.66
C PHE A 196 -14.95 -7.05 6.80
N GLU A 197 -15.43 -8.21 6.35
CA GLU A 197 -16.65 -8.28 5.54
C GLU A 197 -17.90 -7.83 6.32
N ASP A 198 -17.92 -8.04 7.65
CA ASP A 198 -18.97 -7.56 8.55
C ASP A 198 -18.96 -6.03 8.74
N ILE A 199 -17.89 -5.36 8.32
CA ILE A 199 -17.67 -3.92 8.45
C ILE A 199 -17.83 -3.24 7.10
N PHE A 200 -17.21 -3.79 6.06
CA PHE A 200 -17.29 -3.27 4.70
C PHE A 200 -18.59 -3.65 3.97
N HIS A 201 -19.31 -4.66 4.47
CA HIS A 201 -20.46 -5.27 3.78
C HIS A 201 -20.14 -5.74 2.35
N LYS A 202 -18.85 -6.02 2.10
CA LYS A 202 -18.26 -6.47 0.84
C LYS A 202 -17.06 -7.35 1.15
N SER A 203 -16.74 -8.25 0.23
CA SER A 203 -15.52 -9.06 0.36
C SER A 203 -14.27 -8.21 0.16
N VAL A 204 -13.28 -8.45 1.03
CA VAL A 204 -11.96 -7.86 0.92
C VAL A 204 -11.19 -8.62 -0.15
N ARG A 205 -10.73 -7.90 -1.16
CA ARG A 205 -9.95 -8.45 -2.26
C ARG A 205 -8.47 -8.51 -1.87
N ASP A 206 -7.88 -7.38 -1.52
CA ASP A 206 -6.48 -7.28 -1.12
C ASP A 206 -6.34 -6.52 0.19
N ILE A 207 -5.31 -6.91 0.94
CA ILE A 207 -4.80 -6.18 2.09
C ILE A 207 -3.33 -5.88 1.79
N PHE A 208 -2.99 -4.61 1.74
CA PHE A 208 -1.62 -4.14 1.54
C PHE A 208 -1.12 -3.46 2.81
N ILE A 209 0.16 -3.64 3.15
CA ILE A 209 0.79 -3.05 4.32
C ILE A 209 2.20 -2.61 3.95
N ASP A 210 2.57 -1.37 4.27
CA ASP A 210 3.95 -0.90 4.17
C ASP A 210 4.28 0.05 5.33
N TRP A 211 5.58 0.27 5.54
CA TRP A 211 6.15 0.86 6.75
C TRP A 211 7.14 1.99 6.47
N ASN A 212 6.96 3.07 7.21
CA ASN A 212 7.99 4.05 7.48
C ASN A 212 8.47 3.85 8.93
N PHE A 213 9.51 3.03 9.11
CA PHE A 213 10.03 2.70 10.44
C PHE A 213 10.64 3.89 11.17
N LYS A 214 11.20 4.86 10.44
CA LYS A 214 11.76 6.08 11.02
C LYS A 214 10.70 6.88 11.77
N GLU A 215 9.50 6.98 11.20
CA GLU A 215 8.38 7.74 11.78
C GLU A 215 7.45 6.87 12.63
N ASP A 216 7.79 5.59 12.88
CA ASP A 216 6.93 4.61 13.57
C ASP A 216 5.49 4.63 13.01
N LYS A 217 5.40 4.58 11.68
CA LYS A 217 4.17 4.79 10.90
C LYS A 217 4.01 3.69 9.86
N SER A 218 2.80 3.13 9.77
CA SER A 218 2.40 2.20 8.71
C SER A 218 1.18 2.73 7.97
N LEU A 219 1.17 2.55 6.65
CA LEU A 219 -0.04 2.65 5.84
C LEU A 219 -0.48 1.26 5.42
N MET A 220 -1.75 0.99 5.69
CA MET A 220 -2.45 -0.20 5.25
C MET A 220 -3.50 0.20 4.22
N ALA A 221 -3.72 -0.62 3.20
CA ALA A 221 -4.78 -0.41 2.24
C ALA A 221 -5.66 -1.66 2.10
N PHE A 222 -6.97 -1.46 2.19
CA PHE A 222 -7.96 -2.47 1.81
C PHE A 222 -8.49 -2.14 0.43
N THR A 223 -8.52 -3.16 -0.44
CA THR A 223 -9.29 -3.10 -1.68
C THR A 223 -10.49 -4.04 -1.57
N LEU A 224 -11.65 -3.57 -2.02
CA LEU A 224 -12.89 -4.33 -1.97
C LEU A 224 -13.26 -4.82 -3.37
N ASN A 225 -13.94 -5.96 -3.44
CA ASN A 225 -14.55 -6.38 -4.69
C ASN A 225 -15.67 -5.41 -5.10
N SER A 226 -15.80 -5.24 -6.42
CA SER A 226 -16.88 -4.48 -7.04
C SER A 226 -18.25 -5.08 -6.77
#